data_AF-A0A1X4JN09-F1
#
_entry.id   AF-A0A1X4JN09-F1
#
_cell.length_a   1.000
_cell.length_b   1.000
_cell.length_c   1.000
_cell.angle_alpha   90.00
_cell.angle_beta   90.00
_cell.angle_gamma   90.00
#
_symmetry.space_group_name_H-M   'P 1'
#
loop_
_entity.id
_entity.type
_entity.pdbx_description
1 polymer ?
#
loop_
_entity_poly.entity_id
_entity_poly.type
_entity_poly.pdbx_seq_one_letter_code
_entity_poly.pdbx_strand_id
1 'polypeptide(L)'
;MSQVLLAERINALRDEKNITVEDIERAGISRSRYYRFVRGETQISVVDLSRLLKLLAVSFSELFAGVIADPYQLSIGDLAKCTETELRQKQAEIAQTAASVGYPTAEMVAIVIDIIIDRRCGVDYRDKTQRLYDRLNSIQAFTIFEMRVFSLIATDLTPKRFFKLYRKFAHDVQVFRDYMPGNLFETSLMIHMTALNQAVIWPKKLNVTDVWLTLEGIMRQPARRSNVEILLLQRFTGLLRTYLTMDSEVVAAEIGVFLMAAQQMGVREMTMNTVQTSLVAVWTRLQLSKQQLHAQKMAETFPAIITDLTLQPRSQSFGEALRRRLKDKHIRVRSLEALGFSKSKLYRVFEYVGTLMIDEMLDLMRIIGFETGDIVAVLMWFPLDEQNARTNLYGASHSVVSPAVVRQSATDIEDYYENEVYAAVRADVTWFGTERATQVATAVANLLRELDEWHEKEYRLVKVGLMVVTNEDELAMWFRRMRQDHRDNRATRVYTDRQIDAVEYAIFGALFKGDFDRVRQLVRLALTNNPSLTNTLRYTAWRWRVESYRLYEQFAANPLETIRQLKGLYNNYAVLLGDGPLVQYYQRRYDALWQQYR
;
A
#
# COMPACT_ATOMS: atom_id res chain seq x y z
N MET A 1 23.87 13.69 4.79
CA MET A 1 22.52 14.09 5.21
C MET A 1 22.63 14.49 6.67
N SER A 2 22.23 15.70 7.07
CA SER A 2 22.54 16.16 8.42
C SER A 2 21.59 15.50 9.42
N GLN A 3 22.17 14.76 10.37
CA GLN A 3 21.55 14.32 11.62
C GLN A 3 20.68 15.42 12.27
N VAL A 4 21.04 16.69 12.03
CA VAL A 4 20.31 17.90 12.39
C VAL A 4 18.88 17.91 11.83
N LEU A 5 18.65 17.58 10.56
CA LEU A 5 17.30 17.57 9.96
C LEU A 5 16.39 16.49 10.57
N LEU A 6 16.94 15.33 10.91
CA LEU A 6 16.18 14.27 11.58
C LEU A 6 15.82 14.64 13.01
N ALA A 7 16.78 15.23 13.75
CA ALA A 7 16.56 15.71 15.10
C ALA A 7 15.53 16.86 15.15
N GLU A 8 15.59 17.79 14.20
CA GLU A 8 14.61 18.87 14.05
C GLU A 8 13.21 18.31 13.78
N ARG A 9 13.07 17.36 12.83
CA ARG A 9 11.77 16.74 12.53
C ARG A 9 11.19 15.99 13.74
N ILE A 10 12.01 15.23 14.47
CA ILE A 10 11.58 14.50 15.67
C ILE A 10 11.13 15.47 16.77
N ASN A 11 11.86 16.58 16.99
CA ASN A 11 11.44 17.57 17.98
C ASN A 11 10.18 18.31 17.57
N ALA A 12 10.03 18.66 16.29
CA ALA A 12 8.81 19.30 15.78
C ALA A 12 7.59 18.39 16.01
N LEU A 13 7.69 17.11 15.64
CA LEU A 13 6.63 16.11 15.89
C LEU A 13 6.31 15.94 17.37
N ARG A 14 7.34 15.96 18.23
CA ARG A 14 7.17 15.85 19.68
C ARG A 14 6.40 17.05 20.24
N ASP A 15 6.83 18.27 19.87
CA ASP A 15 6.24 19.51 20.36
C ASP A 15 4.79 19.64 19.87
N GLU A 16 4.54 19.30 18.61
CA GLU A 16 3.20 19.23 18.01
C GLU A 16 2.27 18.26 18.76
N LYS A 17 2.77 17.07 19.10
CA LYS A 17 2.00 16.03 19.81
C LYS A 17 1.99 16.19 21.33
N ASN A 18 2.52 17.29 21.87
CA ASN A 18 2.63 17.54 23.31
C ASN A 18 3.32 16.41 24.10
N ILE A 19 4.27 15.71 23.47
CA ILE A 19 4.99 14.59 24.09
C ILE A 19 6.12 15.16 24.94
N THR A 20 6.14 14.83 26.23
CA THR A 20 7.17 15.37 27.12
C THR A 20 8.48 14.58 27.03
N VAL A 21 9.58 15.19 27.48
CA VAL A 21 10.86 14.45 27.63
C VAL A 21 10.74 13.34 28.69
N GLU A 22 9.80 13.45 29.64
CA GLU A 22 9.53 12.39 30.60
C GLU A 22 8.89 11.17 29.95
N ASP A 23 8.04 11.38 28.94
CA ASP A 23 7.44 10.28 28.16
C ASP A 23 8.50 9.55 27.34
N ILE A 24 9.48 10.28 26.80
CA ILE A 24 10.65 9.69 26.12
C ILE A 24 11.49 8.85 27.08
N GLU A 25 11.68 9.32 28.30
CA GLU A 25 12.39 8.57 29.35
C GLU A 25 11.64 7.30 29.76
N ARG A 26 10.31 7.39 29.93
CA ARG A 26 9.44 6.24 30.18
C ARG A 26 9.46 5.23 29.04
N ALA A 27 9.66 5.68 27.79
CA ALA A 27 9.83 4.82 26.63
C ALA A 27 11.22 4.14 26.55
N GLY A 28 12.12 4.41 27.50
CA GLY A 28 13.42 3.75 27.63
C GLY A 28 14.61 4.50 27.03
N ILE A 29 14.45 5.79 26.70
CA ILE A 29 15.53 6.64 26.17
C ILE A 29 15.90 7.68 27.22
N SER A 30 17.11 7.62 27.78
CA SER A 30 17.49 8.56 28.85
C SER A 30 17.49 10.01 28.37
N ARG A 31 17.13 10.95 29.27
CA ARG A 31 17.09 12.40 28.96
C ARG A 31 18.40 12.90 28.35
N SER A 32 19.53 12.49 28.94
CA SER A 32 20.87 12.85 28.45
C SER A 32 21.09 12.36 27.02
N ARG A 33 20.76 11.11 26.71
CA ARG A 33 20.92 10.56 25.36
C ARG A 33 20.04 11.30 24.36
N TYR A 34 18.79 11.56 24.73
CA TYR A 34 17.85 12.30 23.89
C TYR A 34 18.35 13.73 23.59
N TYR A 35 18.76 14.50 24.60
CA TYR A 35 19.25 15.87 24.38
C TYR A 35 20.54 15.91 23.55
N ARG A 36 21.46 14.97 23.76
CA ARG A 36 22.66 14.86 22.93
C ARG A 36 22.31 14.58 21.47
N PHE A 37 21.30 13.75 21.22
CA PHE A 37 20.80 13.51 19.87
C PHE A 37 20.19 14.77 19.26
N VAL A 38 19.30 15.44 19.98
CA VAL A 38 18.64 16.68 19.56
C VAL A 38 19.64 17.78 19.20
N ARG A 39 20.73 17.91 19.96
CA ARG A 39 21.80 18.88 19.70
C ARG A 39 22.77 18.48 18.59
N GLY A 40 22.57 17.31 17.97
CA GLY A 40 23.49 16.76 16.96
C GLY A 40 24.80 16.22 17.54
N GLU A 41 24.93 16.09 18.87
CA GLU A 41 26.14 15.60 19.54
C GLU A 41 26.30 14.07 19.46
N THR A 42 25.22 13.32 19.19
CA THR A 42 25.26 11.85 19.04
C THR A 42 24.19 11.32 18.11
N GLN A 43 24.48 10.24 17.38
CA GLN A 43 23.51 9.55 16.53
C GLN A 43 22.48 8.80 17.38
N ILE A 44 21.28 8.59 16.82
CA ILE A 44 20.28 7.72 17.43
C ILE A 44 20.43 6.28 16.90
N SER A 45 20.29 5.29 17.79
CA SER A 45 20.25 3.88 17.40
C SER A 45 18.92 3.54 16.73
N VAL A 46 18.88 2.50 15.88
CA VAL A 46 17.64 2.04 15.25
C VAL A 46 16.60 1.57 16.30
N VAL A 47 17.06 1.03 17.43
CA VAL A 47 16.18 0.63 18.55
C VAL A 47 15.55 1.84 19.22
N ASP A 48 16.34 2.85 19.58
CA ASP A 48 15.81 4.08 20.18
C ASP A 48 14.92 4.84 19.19
N LEU A 49 15.25 4.84 17.90
CA LEU A 49 14.38 5.38 16.86
C LEU A 49 13.05 4.63 16.77
N SER A 50 13.07 3.29 16.83
CA SER A 50 11.83 2.49 16.84
C SER A 50 10.93 2.82 18.04
N ARG A 51 11.51 3.16 19.20
CA ARG A 51 10.75 3.60 20.38
C ARG A 51 10.16 4.98 20.17
N LEU A 52 10.92 5.92 19.61
CA LEU A 52 10.41 7.25 19.26
C LEU A 52 9.29 7.18 18.22
N LEU A 53 9.43 6.38 17.16
CA LEU A 53 8.37 6.20 16.16
C LEU A 53 7.05 5.74 16.77
N LYS A 54 7.11 4.83 17.76
CA LYS A 54 5.93 4.39 18.51
C LYS A 54 5.34 5.51 19.37
N LEU A 55 6.19 6.20 20.13
CA LEU A 55 5.76 7.27 21.01
C LEU A 55 5.13 8.44 20.24
N LEU A 56 5.73 8.80 19.10
CA LEU A 56 5.25 9.83 18.18
C LEU A 56 4.11 9.35 17.29
N ALA A 57 3.73 8.07 17.35
CA ALA A 57 2.70 7.46 16.52
C ALA A 57 2.91 7.61 15.00
N VAL A 58 4.17 7.69 14.53
CA VAL A 58 4.52 7.82 13.11
C VAL A 58 5.27 6.60 12.58
N SER A 59 5.17 6.33 11.29
CA SER A 59 5.91 5.24 10.65
C SER A 59 7.34 5.62 10.24
N PHE A 60 8.22 4.64 10.03
CA PHE A 60 9.56 4.91 9.50
C PHE A 60 9.51 5.61 8.13
N SER A 61 8.62 5.18 7.23
CA SER A 61 8.43 5.83 5.93
C SER A 61 7.97 7.28 6.04
N GLU A 62 7.07 7.56 6.98
CA GLU A 62 6.53 8.90 7.23
C GLU A 62 7.56 9.85 7.83
N LEU A 63 8.33 9.39 8.84
CA LEU A 63 9.37 10.21 9.46
C LEU A 63 10.43 10.66 8.45
N PHE A 64 10.76 9.81 7.48
CA PHE A 64 11.81 10.08 6.51
C PHE A 64 11.31 10.65 5.18
N ALA A 65 10.00 10.87 5.03
CA ALA A 65 9.45 11.59 3.90
C ALA A 65 10.03 13.02 3.85
N GLY A 66 10.64 13.41 2.73
CA GLY A 66 11.27 14.73 2.55
C GLY A 66 12.57 14.96 3.32
N VAL A 67 12.89 14.15 4.34
CA VAL A 67 14.13 14.25 5.14
C VAL A 67 15.30 13.56 4.44
N ILE A 68 15.03 12.43 3.78
CA ILE A 68 16.01 11.68 2.99
C ILE A 68 15.74 11.93 1.52
N ALA A 69 16.76 12.36 0.78
CA ALA A 69 16.78 12.15 -0.66
C ALA A 69 16.78 10.63 -0.89
N ASP A 70 15.59 10.07 -1.14
CA ASP A 70 15.36 8.64 -1.21
C ASP A 70 16.30 8.05 -2.27
N PRO A 71 17.40 7.41 -1.85
CA PRO A 71 18.58 7.36 -2.69
C PRO A 71 18.37 6.45 -3.90
N TYR A 72 17.35 5.58 -3.88
CA TYR A 72 17.02 4.67 -4.98
C TYR A 72 15.52 4.33 -5.09
N GLN A 73 14.59 5.17 -4.64
CA GLN A 73 13.17 4.96 -4.93
C GLN A 73 12.92 5.02 -6.45
N LEU A 74 12.92 3.85 -7.08
CA LEU A 74 12.61 3.65 -8.49
C LEU A 74 11.09 3.75 -8.68
N SER A 75 10.54 4.95 -8.71
CA SER A 75 9.18 5.12 -9.22
C SER A 75 9.21 5.03 -10.75
N ILE A 76 9.04 3.81 -11.29
CA ILE A 76 9.02 3.57 -12.74
C ILE A 76 7.99 4.45 -13.43
N GLY A 77 6.82 4.64 -12.82
CA GLY A 77 5.76 5.50 -13.35
C GLY A 77 6.18 6.98 -13.42
N ASP A 78 6.99 7.47 -12.47
CA ASP A 78 7.48 8.85 -12.51
C ASP A 78 8.67 9.01 -13.45
N LEU A 79 9.59 8.04 -13.48
CA LEU A 79 10.66 8.01 -14.48
C LEU A 79 10.10 7.98 -15.90
N ALA A 80 9.01 7.23 -16.11
CA ALA A 80 8.29 7.19 -17.38
C ALA A 80 7.60 8.52 -17.74
N LYS A 81 7.53 9.51 -16.83
CA LYS A 81 7.04 10.87 -17.11
C LYS A 81 8.17 11.90 -17.27
N CYS A 82 9.36 11.63 -16.76
CA CYS A 82 10.53 12.52 -16.92
C CYS A 82 10.91 12.68 -18.39
N THR A 83 11.39 13.86 -18.77
CA THR A 83 12.03 14.13 -20.07
C THR A 83 13.33 13.33 -20.22
N GLU A 84 13.82 13.18 -21.45
CA GLU A 84 15.11 12.51 -21.67
C GLU A 84 16.27 13.21 -20.93
N THR A 85 16.30 14.55 -20.94
CA THR A 85 17.32 15.34 -20.22
C THR A 85 17.31 15.06 -18.72
N GLU A 86 16.13 15.04 -18.09
CA GLU A 86 15.98 14.71 -16.66
C GLU A 86 16.43 13.27 -16.36
N LEU A 87 16.12 12.32 -17.26
CA LEU A 87 16.56 10.93 -17.12
C LEU A 87 18.08 10.80 -17.20
N ARG A 88 18.73 11.49 -18.16
CA ARG A 88 20.18 11.52 -18.31
C ARG A 88 20.87 12.18 -17.12
N GLN A 89 20.31 13.25 -16.58
CA GLN A 89 20.81 13.87 -15.36
C GLN A 89 20.75 12.90 -14.17
N LYS A 90 19.61 12.25 -13.94
CA LYS A 90 19.48 11.23 -12.90
C LYS A 90 20.50 10.11 -13.08
N GLN A 91 20.69 9.64 -14.32
CA GLN A 91 21.67 8.61 -14.63
C GLN A 91 23.11 9.04 -14.27
N ALA A 92 23.48 10.29 -14.52
CA ALA A 92 24.78 10.84 -14.13
C ALA A 92 24.96 10.92 -12.61
N GLU A 93 23.95 11.37 -11.88
CA GLU A 93 23.93 11.40 -10.40
C GLU A 93 24.10 9.98 -9.81
N ILE A 94 23.41 9.00 -10.40
CA ILE A 94 23.52 7.58 -10.02
C ILE A 94 24.92 7.05 -10.34
N ALA A 95 25.51 7.38 -11.49
CA ALA A 95 26.84 6.94 -11.88
C ALA A 95 27.92 7.49 -10.94
N GLN A 96 27.82 8.76 -10.54
CA GLN A 96 28.70 9.37 -9.54
C GLN A 96 28.59 8.66 -8.19
N THR A 97 27.37 8.31 -7.79
CA THR A 97 27.11 7.55 -6.56
C THR A 97 27.62 6.10 -6.69
N ALA A 98 27.46 5.45 -7.86
CA ALA A 98 27.95 4.11 -8.11
C ALA A 98 29.49 4.03 -8.06
N ALA A 99 30.16 5.03 -8.63
CA ALA A 99 31.62 5.10 -8.66
C ALA A 99 32.24 5.33 -7.27
N SER A 100 31.57 6.09 -6.42
CA SER A 100 32.05 6.36 -5.06
C SER A 100 31.83 5.19 -4.11
N VAL A 101 30.79 4.37 -4.32
CA VAL A 101 30.37 3.41 -3.29
C VAL A 101 30.24 1.95 -3.77
N GLY A 102 30.24 1.67 -5.08
CA GLY A 102 30.45 0.35 -5.65
C GLY A 102 29.27 -0.63 -5.55
N TYR A 103 28.02 -0.17 -5.74
CA TYR A 103 26.82 -0.98 -5.51
C TYR A 103 26.10 -1.51 -6.75
N PRO A 104 25.69 -2.80 -6.76
CA PRO A 104 24.94 -3.39 -7.88
C PRO A 104 23.57 -2.76 -8.15
N THR A 105 22.92 -2.19 -7.13
CA THR A 105 21.62 -1.51 -7.26
C THR A 105 21.71 -0.34 -8.24
N ALA A 106 22.78 0.46 -8.16
CA ALA A 106 22.98 1.62 -9.03
C ALA A 106 23.14 1.22 -10.51
N GLU A 107 23.82 0.09 -10.79
CA GLU A 107 23.89 -0.46 -12.15
C GLU A 107 22.50 -0.81 -12.68
N MET A 108 21.67 -1.48 -11.86
CA MET A 108 20.30 -1.82 -12.27
C MET A 108 19.46 -0.56 -12.53
N VAL A 109 19.59 0.50 -11.73
CA VAL A 109 18.89 1.77 -11.97
C VAL A 109 19.32 2.40 -13.30
N ALA A 110 20.63 2.43 -13.59
CA ALA A 110 21.13 2.97 -14.85
C ALA A 110 20.56 2.22 -16.07
N ILE A 111 20.50 0.88 -16.00
CA ILE A 111 19.92 0.05 -17.06
C ILE A 111 18.41 0.28 -17.18
N VAL A 112 17.69 0.45 -16.07
CA VAL A 112 16.26 0.80 -16.07
C VAL A 112 16.02 2.12 -16.82
N ILE A 113 16.82 3.14 -16.53
CA ILE A 113 16.72 4.44 -17.22
C ILE A 113 16.97 4.28 -18.71
N ASP A 114 18.02 3.55 -19.10
CA ASP A 114 18.31 3.30 -20.52
C ASP A 114 17.15 2.58 -21.23
N ILE A 115 16.55 1.56 -20.60
CA ILE A 115 15.38 0.87 -21.16
C ILE A 115 14.23 1.85 -21.37
N ILE A 116 13.97 2.75 -20.43
CA ILE A 116 12.89 3.74 -20.56
C ILE A 116 13.17 4.68 -21.74
N ILE A 117 14.41 5.16 -21.89
CA ILE A 117 14.80 6.04 -23.00
C ILE A 117 14.69 5.29 -24.34
N ASP A 118 15.32 4.12 -24.46
CA ASP A 118 15.33 3.36 -25.70
C ASP A 118 13.94 2.95 -26.15
N ARG A 119 13.09 2.54 -25.19
CA ARG A 119 11.69 2.18 -25.46
C ARG A 119 10.90 3.36 -26.04
N ARG A 120 11.17 4.60 -25.60
CA ARG A 120 10.55 5.81 -26.17
C ARG A 120 11.07 6.15 -27.55
N CYS A 121 12.36 5.92 -27.78
CA CYS A 121 13.02 6.20 -29.06
C CYS A 121 12.84 5.09 -30.10
N GLY A 122 12.15 3.99 -29.75
CA GLY A 122 11.99 2.82 -30.63
C GLY A 122 13.28 2.05 -30.87
N VAL A 123 14.28 2.21 -30.00
CA VAL A 123 15.59 1.54 -30.09
C VAL A 123 15.49 0.15 -29.47
N ASP A 124 16.20 -0.84 -30.01
CA ASP A 124 16.22 -2.20 -29.43
C ASP A 124 16.93 -2.22 -28.08
N TYR A 125 16.23 -2.70 -27.05
CA TYR A 125 16.72 -2.79 -25.66
C TYR A 125 16.74 -4.22 -25.12
N ARG A 126 16.63 -5.25 -25.99
CA ARG A 126 16.60 -6.66 -25.55
C ARG A 126 17.83 -7.09 -24.76
N ASP A 127 19.03 -6.60 -25.09
CA ASP A 127 20.25 -6.86 -24.33
C ASP A 127 20.17 -6.30 -22.90
N LYS A 128 19.63 -5.09 -22.75
CA LYS A 128 19.42 -4.43 -21.46
C LYS A 128 18.41 -5.20 -20.60
N THR A 129 17.31 -5.66 -21.21
CA THR A 129 16.34 -6.56 -20.56
C THR A 129 17.00 -7.88 -20.13
N GLN A 130 17.86 -8.47 -20.96
CA GLN A 130 18.59 -9.69 -20.63
C GLN A 130 19.49 -9.49 -19.40
N ARG A 131 20.25 -8.40 -19.36
CA ARG A 131 21.13 -8.06 -18.22
C ARG A 131 20.35 -7.93 -16.91
N LEU A 132 19.21 -7.23 -16.92
CA LEU A 132 18.35 -7.12 -15.74
C LEU A 132 17.77 -8.48 -15.33
N TYR A 133 17.31 -9.29 -16.29
CA TYR A 133 16.84 -10.64 -16.00
C TYR A 133 17.92 -11.50 -15.33
N ASP A 134 19.15 -11.50 -15.86
CA ASP A 134 20.24 -12.32 -15.31
C ASP A 134 20.59 -11.88 -13.88
N ARG A 135 20.58 -10.56 -13.63
CA ARG A 135 20.79 -10.00 -12.30
C ARG A 135 19.69 -10.42 -11.33
N LEU A 136 18.42 -10.22 -11.68
CA LEU A 136 17.26 -10.64 -10.87
C LEU A 136 17.25 -12.16 -10.64
N ASN A 137 17.65 -12.93 -11.65
CA ASN A 137 17.72 -14.38 -11.57
C ASN A 137 18.81 -14.85 -10.58
N SER A 138 19.90 -14.10 -10.42
CA SER A 138 20.98 -14.40 -9.47
C SER A 138 20.61 -14.14 -8.00
N ILE A 139 19.70 -13.20 -7.76
CA ILE A 139 19.25 -12.78 -6.41
C ILE A 139 18.25 -13.80 -5.87
N GLN A 140 18.41 -14.25 -4.62
CA GLN A 140 17.51 -15.25 -4.04
C GLN A 140 16.25 -14.66 -3.42
N ALA A 141 16.27 -13.38 -3.02
CA ALA A 141 15.15 -12.75 -2.35
C ALA A 141 14.98 -11.28 -2.76
N PHE A 142 13.78 -10.90 -3.18
CA PHE A 142 13.41 -9.57 -3.66
C PHE A 142 13.03 -8.63 -2.51
N THR A 143 13.40 -7.36 -2.67
CA THR A 143 12.84 -6.20 -1.95
C THR A 143 11.91 -5.44 -2.89
N ILE A 144 11.27 -4.36 -2.43
CA ILE A 144 10.42 -3.52 -3.29
C ILE A 144 11.17 -3.11 -4.58
N PHE A 145 12.46 -2.81 -4.46
CA PHE A 145 13.34 -2.47 -5.58
C PHE A 145 13.36 -3.54 -6.68
N GLU A 146 13.69 -4.80 -6.38
CA GLU A 146 13.73 -5.85 -7.40
C GLU A 146 12.35 -6.14 -7.98
N MET A 147 11.30 -6.06 -7.15
CA MET A 147 9.92 -6.26 -7.63
C MET A 147 9.56 -5.20 -8.69
N ARG A 148 10.00 -3.95 -8.49
CA ARG A 148 9.84 -2.88 -9.49
C ARG A 148 10.60 -3.17 -10.76
N VAL A 149 11.89 -3.46 -10.65
CA VAL A 149 12.71 -3.80 -11.83
C VAL A 149 12.09 -4.98 -12.59
N PHE A 150 11.61 -6.00 -11.89
CA PHE A 150 10.89 -7.12 -12.50
C PHE A 150 9.63 -6.65 -13.23
N SER A 151 8.79 -5.81 -12.60
CA SER A 151 7.56 -5.29 -13.22
C SER A 151 7.80 -4.52 -14.52
N LEU A 152 8.94 -3.82 -14.65
CA LEU A 152 9.30 -3.07 -15.85
C LEU A 152 9.55 -3.97 -17.06
N ILE A 153 10.29 -5.07 -16.83
CA ILE A 153 10.74 -5.97 -17.90
C ILE A 153 9.79 -7.15 -18.10
N ALA A 154 8.80 -7.33 -17.23
CA ALA A 154 8.00 -8.54 -17.12
C ALA A 154 7.33 -8.94 -18.44
N THR A 155 6.80 -7.96 -19.18
CA THR A 155 6.13 -8.16 -20.48
C THR A 155 7.08 -8.60 -21.58
N ASP A 156 8.37 -8.33 -21.44
CA ASP A 156 9.39 -8.57 -22.46
C ASP A 156 10.08 -9.94 -22.27
N LEU A 157 9.78 -10.63 -21.17
CA LEU A 157 10.33 -11.94 -20.84
C LEU A 157 9.55 -13.07 -21.50
N THR A 158 10.26 -14.13 -21.87
CA THR A 158 9.63 -15.41 -22.25
C THR A 158 8.94 -16.05 -21.03
N PRO A 159 7.89 -16.88 -21.21
CA PRO A 159 7.19 -17.52 -20.10
C PRO A 159 8.09 -18.23 -19.10
N LYS A 160 9.06 -19.02 -19.59
CA LYS A 160 10.02 -19.73 -18.74
C LYS A 160 10.83 -18.78 -17.84
N ARG A 161 11.25 -17.63 -18.38
CA ARG A 161 12.04 -16.62 -17.65
C ARG A 161 11.16 -15.84 -16.68
N PHE A 162 9.96 -15.45 -17.13
CA PHE A 162 8.98 -14.77 -16.31
C PHE A 162 8.61 -15.60 -15.07
N PHE A 163 8.17 -16.86 -15.24
CA PHE A 163 7.72 -17.68 -14.11
C PHE A 163 8.82 -18.02 -13.11
N LYS A 164 10.09 -18.01 -13.54
CA LYS A 164 11.23 -18.14 -12.63
C LYS A 164 11.35 -16.95 -11.66
N LEU A 165 11.12 -15.72 -12.14
CA LEU A 165 11.13 -14.52 -11.30
C LEU A 165 9.80 -14.34 -10.56
N TYR A 166 8.67 -14.67 -11.19
CA TYR A 166 7.34 -14.61 -10.59
C TYR A 166 7.25 -15.47 -9.33
N ARG A 167 7.83 -16.68 -9.32
CA ARG A 167 7.91 -17.52 -8.10
C ARG A 167 8.59 -16.80 -6.93
N LYS A 168 9.71 -16.11 -7.18
CA LYS A 168 10.42 -15.33 -6.15
C LYS A 168 9.56 -14.17 -5.65
N PHE A 169 8.96 -13.43 -6.57
CA PHE A 169 8.03 -12.35 -6.25
C PHE A 169 6.84 -12.86 -5.40
N ALA A 170 6.14 -13.90 -5.84
CA ALA A 170 4.94 -14.42 -5.18
C ALA A 170 5.24 -14.93 -3.76
N HIS A 171 6.45 -15.44 -3.52
CA HIS A 171 6.94 -15.79 -2.19
C HIS A 171 7.29 -14.54 -1.35
N ASP A 172 8.12 -13.63 -1.88
CA ASP A 172 8.67 -12.53 -1.09
C ASP A 172 7.68 -11.40 -0.81
N VAL A 173 6.69 -11.22 -1.69
CA VAL A 173 5.64 -10.22 -1.48
C VAL A 173 4.80 -10.51 -0.24
N GLN A 174 4.78 -11.76 0.24
CA GLN A 174 4.08 -12.17 1.47
C GLN A 174 4.61 -11.47 2.73
N VAL A 175 5.85 -10.95 2.72
CA VAL A 175 6.41 -10.15 3.84
C VAL A 175 5.55 -8.90 4.09
N PHE A 176 4.85 -8.40 3.07
CA PHE A 176 4.01 -7.21 3.13
C PHE A 176 2.55 -7.48 3.58
N ARG A 177 2.25 -8.68 4.11
CA ARG A 177 0.90 -9.05 4.59
C ARG A 177 0.26 -8.06 5.56
N ASP A 178 1.03 -7.57 6.51
CA ASP A 178 0.57 -6.67 7.57
C ASP A 178 0.89 -5.20 7.24
N TYR A 179 1.63 -4.99 6.13
CA TYR A 179 2.03 -3.67 5.63
C TYR A 179 2.25 -3.69 4.13
N MET A 180 1.27 -3.20 3.36
CA MET A 180 1.41 -3.05 1.91
C MET A 180 1.63 -1.56 1.56
N PRO A 181 2.83 -1.12 1.15
CA PRO A 181 3.05 0.25 0.68
C PRO A 181 2.20 0.54 -0.56
N GLY A 182 1.70 1.78 -0.70
CA GLY A 182 0.93 2.17 -1.89
C GLY A 182 1.72 2.00 -3.19
N ASN A 183 3.04 2.18 -3.10
CA ASN A 183 3.95 2.10 -4.22
C ASN A 183 4.28 0.65 -4.68
N LEU A 184 4.00 -0.35 -3.84
CA LEU A 184 4.13 -1.78 -4.14
C LEU A 184 2.85 -2.34 -4.78
N PHE A 185 1.69 -1.74 -4.49
CA PHE A 185 0.41 -2.17 -5.04
C PHE A 185 0.39 -2.13 -6.58
N GLU A 186 0.84 -1.04 -7.20
CA GLU A 186 0.90 -0.94 -8.67
C GLU A 186 1.85 -1.98 -9.27
N THR A 187 3.01 -2.15 -8.63
CA THR A 187 4.03 -3.14 -9.03
C THR A 187 3.45 -4.55 -9.00
N SER A 188 2.82 -4.95 -7.89
CA SER A 188 2.17 -6.25 -7.76
C SER A 188 1.07 -6.44 -8.80
N LEU A 189 0.23 -5.42 -9.02
CA LEU A 189 -0.86 -5.50 -9.99
C LEU A 189 -0.34 -5.73 -11.42
N MET A 190 0.68 -4.98 -11.84
CA MET A 190 1.31 -5.16 -13.16
C MET A 190 1.93 -6.56 -13.33
N ILE A 191 2.61 -7.06 -12.29
CA ILE A 191 3.21 -8.42 -12.33
C ILE A 191 2.12 -9.49 -12.43
N HIS A 192 1.06 -9.40 -11.63
CA HIS A 192 -0.04 -10.38 -11.66
C HIS A 192 -0.84 -10.36 -12.96
N MET A 193 -1.12 -9.17 -13.50
CA MET A 193 -1.74 -9.03 -14.81
C MET A 193 -0.87 -9.64 -15.91
N THR A 194 0.44 -9.40 -15.87
CA THR A 194 1.39 -10.04 -16.78
C THR A 194 1.40 -11.57 -16.59
N ALA A 195 1.31 -12.07 -15.35
CA ALA A 195 1.24 -13.50 -15.08
C ALA A 195 0.00 -14.15 -15.69
N LEU A 196 -1.19 -13.53 -15.58
CA LEU A 196 -2.40 -14.00 -16.25
C LEU A 196 -2.23 -14.04 -17.77
N ASN A 197 -1.65 -12.98 -18.34
CA ASN A 197 -1.37 -12.93 -19.77
C ASN A 197 -0.42 -14.05 -20.22
N GLN A 198 0.68 -14.26 -19.49
CA GLN A 198 1.71 -15.26 -19.81
C GLN A 198 1.33 -16.70 -19.48
N ALA A 199 0.50 -16.95 -18.47
CA ALA A 199 0.04 -18.30 -18.12
C ALA A 199 -1.18 -18.74 -18.93
N VAL A 200 -2.07 -17.81 -19.30
CA VAL A 200 -3.42 -18.15 -19.79
C VAL A 200 -3.71 -17.59 -21.17
N ILE A 201 -3.46 -16.31 -21.43
CA ILE A 201 -3.94 -15.67 -22.67
C ILE A 201 -3.02 -15.96 -23.86
N TRP A 202 -1.72 -15.69 -23.69
CA TRP A 202 -0.72 -15.74 -24.75
C TRP A 202 -0.25 -17.14 -25.15
N PRO A 203 -0.14 -18.13 -24.24
CA PRO A 203 0.35 -19.45 -24.62
C PRO A 203 -0.53 -20.14 -25.66
N LYS A 204 0.11 -20.88 -26.57
CA LYS A 204 -0.60 -21.81 -27.47
C LYS A 204 -1.12 -23.03 -26.72
N LYS A 205 -0.39 -23.50 -25.71
CA LYS A 205 -0.75 -24.61 -24.82
C LYS A 205 -0.52 -24.17 -23.38
N LEU A 206 -1.54 -24.32 -22.54
CA LEU A 206 -1.43 -23.95 -21.13
C LEU A 206 -0.55 -24.95 -20.36
N ASN A 207 0.32 -24.42 -19.51
CA ASN A 207 1.11 -25.20 -18.56
C ASN A 207 0.43 -25.19 -17.19
N VAL A 208 0.15 -26.36 -16.64
CA VAL A 208 -0.61 -26.49 -15.39
C VAL A 208 0.09 -25.87 -14.18
N THR A 209 1.42 -25.95 -14.12
CA THR A 209 2.24 -25.38 -13.04
C THR A 209 2.17 -23.86 -13.08
N ASP A 210 2.31 -23.26 -14.26
CA ASP A 210 2.27 -21.80 -14.43
C ASP A 210 0.87 -21.24 -14.14
N VAL A 211 -0.18 -21.94 -14.57
CA VAL A 211 -1.58 -21.58 -14.25
C VAL A 211 -1.79 -21.64 -12.73
N TRP A 212 -1.42 -22.74 -12.07
CA TRP A 212 -1.60 -22.85 -10.62
C TRP A 212 -0.80 -21.82 -9.85
N LEU A 213 0.48 -21.63 -10.21
CA LEU A 213 1.34 -20.61 -9.61
C LEU A 213 0.74 -19.22 -9.76
N THR A 214 0.16 -18.91 -10.93
CA THR A 214 -0.49 -17.62 -11.18
C THR A 214 -1.72 -17.43 -10.30
N LEU A 215 -2.65 -18.39 -10.30
CA LEU A 215 -3.88 -18.29 -9.52
C LEU A 215 -3.57 -18.18 -8.02
N GLU A 216 -2.73 -19.06 -7.48
CA GLU A 216 -2.38 -19.05 -6.05
C GLU A 216 -1.53 -17.84 -5.66
N GLY A 217 -0.61 -17.40 -6.54
CA GLY A 217 0.16 -16.19 -6.31
C GLY A 217 -0.73 -14.95 -6.17
N ILE A 218 -1.77 -14.82 -7.01
CA ILE A 218 -2.75 -13.73 -6.92
C ILE A 218 -3.58 -13.87 -5.63
N MET A 219 -4.13 -15.06 -5.38
CA MET A 219 -4.98 -15.31 -4.21
C MET A 219 -4.28 -15.02 -2.88
N ARG A 220 -2.95 -15.21 -2.83
CA ARG A 220 -2.14 -14.97 -1.64
C ARG A 220 -1.55 -13.57 -1.56
N GLN A 221 -1.66 -12.75 -2.60
CA GLN A 221 -1.09 -11.40 -2.61
C GLN A 221 -1.61 -10.58 -1.41
N PRO A 222 -0.74 -10.00 -0.57
CA PRO A 222 -1.17 -9.02 0.41
C PRO A 222 -1.96 -7.87 -0.21
N ALA A 223 -3.13 -7.58 0.36
CA ALA A 223 -4.01 -6.52 -0.11
C ALA A 223 -4.69 -5.83 1.07
N ARG A 224 -4.74 -4.50 1.01
CA ARG A 224 -5.62 -3.70 1.88
C ARG A 224 -7.00 -3.61 1.27
N ARG A 225 -7.98 -3.21 2.09
CA ARG A 225 -9.36 -2.94 1.64
C ARG A 225 -9.45 -1.93 0.50
N SER A 226 -8.50 -0.98 0.42
CA SER A 226 -8.42 0.02 -0.64
C SER A 226 -7.77 -0.49 -1.93
N ASN A 227 -7.11 -1.65 -1.92
CA ASN A 227 -6.50 -2.25 -3.11
C ASN A 227 -7.54 -3.06 -3.92
N VAL A 228 -8.60 -2.39 -4.34
CA VAL A 228 -9.80 -2.99 -4.97
C VAL A 228 -9.44 -3.87 -6.17
N GLU A 229 -8.48 -3.46 -7.00
CA GLU A 229 -8.04 -4.22 -8.17
C GLU A 229 -7.43 -5.58 -7.80
N ILE A 230 -6.63 -5.63 -6.73
CA ILE A 230 -6.06 -6.90 -6.26
C ILE A 230 -7.15 -7.76 -5.65
N LEU A 231 -8.05 -7.19 -4.83
CA LEU A 231 -9.17 -7.93 -4.25
C LEU A 231 -10.10 -8.51 -5.33
N LEU A 232 -10.35 -7.74 -6.40
CA LEU A 232 -11.11 -8.19 -7.57
C LEU A 232 -10.40 -9.37 -8.24
N LEU A 233 -9.09 -9.25 -8.50
CA LEU A 233 -8.31 -10.35 -9.07
C LEU A 233 -8.32 -11.58 -8.17
N GLN A 234 -8.24 -11.43 -6.85
CA GLN A 234 -8.33 -12.52 -5.88
C GLN A 234 -9.67 -13.23 -5.93
N ARG A 235 -10.77 -12.46 -5.99
CA ARG A 235 -12.11 -13.04 -6.13
C ARG A 235 -12.25 -13.79 -7.44
N PHE A 236 -11.80 -13.17 -8.54
CA PHE A 236 -11.85 -13.77 -9.86
C PHE A 236 -11.03 -15.06 -9.93
N THR A 237 -9.77 -15.05 -9.49
CA THR A 237 -8.91 -16.23 -9.50
C THR A 237 -9.38 -17.30 -8.53
N GLY A 238 -10.03 -16.93 -7.41
CA GLY A 238 -10.70 -17.87 -6.51
C GLY A 238 -11.86 -18.62 -7.18
N LEU A 239 -12.68 -17.93 -7.98
CA LEU A 239 -13.73 -18.56 -8.78
C LEU A 239 -13.11 -19.48 -9.85
N LEU A 240 -12.09 -19.02 -10.56
CA LEU A 240 -11.37 -19.83 -11.56
C LEU A 240 -10.75 -21.09 -10.93
N ARG A 241 -10.10 -20.97 -9.78
CA ARG A 241 -9.53 -22.09 -9.02
C ARG A 241 -10.61 -23.12 -8.72
N THR A 242 -11.75 -22.68 -8.20
CA THR A 242 -12.87 -23.55 -7.82
C THR A 242 -13.48 -24.24 -9.03
N TYR A 243 -13.63 -23.53 -10.15
CA TYR A 243 -14.11 -24.11 -11.41
C TYR A 243 -13.18 -25.22 -11.93
N LEU A 244 -11.86 -25.01 -11.85
CA LEU A 244 -10.85 -25.96 -12.31
C LEU A 244 -10.72 -27.17 -11.37
N THR A 245 -11.08 -27.06 -10.09
CA THR A 245 -11.05 -28.20 -9.16
C THR A 245 -12.35 -29.01 -9.15
N MET A 246 -13.51 -28.35 -9.19
CA MET A 246 -14.80 -28.99 -8.92
C MET A 246 -15.63 -29.32 -10.16
N ASP A 247 -15.32 -28.74 -11.31
CA ASP A 247 -16.12 -28.89 -12.54
C ASP A 247 -17.63 -28.69 -12.36
N SER A 248 -18.00 -27.52 -11.84
CA SER A 248 -19.37 -27.16 -11.51
C SER A 248 -19.93 -26.09 -12.46
N GLU A 249 -21.08 -26.39 -13.09
CA GLU A 249 -21.85 -25.42 -13.88
C GLU A 249 -22.30 -24.21 -13.05
N VAL A 250 -22.53 -24.40 -11.75
CA VAL A 250 -22.87 -23.32 -10.82
C VAL A 250 -21.73 -22.31 -10.75
N VAL A 251 -20.48 -22.78 -10.62
CA VAL A 251 -19.31 -21.90 -10.58
C VAL A 251 -19.10 -21.20 -11.93
N ALA A 252 -19.37 -21.89 -13.05
CA ALA A 252 -19.33 -21.25 -14.37
C ALA A 252 -20.38 -20.12 -14.49
N ALA A 253 -21.59 -20.32 -13.98
CA ALA A 253 -22.62 -19.29 -13.92
C ALA A 253 -22.21 -18.12 -13.01
N GLU A 254 -21.61 -18.38 -11.86
CA GLU A 254 -21.06 -17.35 -10.96
C GLU A 254 -19.98 -16.51 -11.64
N ILE A 255 -19.09 -17.13 -12.43
CA ILE A 255 -18.09 -16.40 -13.23
C ILE A 255 -18.79 -15.53 -14.29
N GLY A 256 -19.87 -16.02 -14.91
CA GLY A 256 -20.69 -15.23 -15.82
C GLY A 256 -21.27 -13.97 -15.15
N VAL A 257 -21.85 -14.13 -13.96
CA VAL A 257 -22.36 -13.01 -13.14
C VAL A 257 -21.24 -12.03 -12.77
N PHE A 258 -20.07 -12.55 -12.38
CA PHE A 258 -18.89 -11.74 -12.09
C PHE A 258 -18.46 -10.90 -13.30
N LEU A 259 -18.39 -11.50 -14.50
CA LEU A 259 -17.98 -10.80 -15.72
C LEU A 259 -19.02 -9.76 -16.18
N MET A 260 -20.31 -10.00 -15.95
CA MET A 260 -21.36 -9.00 -16.19
C MET A 260 -21.22 -7.81 -15.25
N ALA A 261 -21.02 -8.04 -13.94
CA ALA A 261 -20.75 -6.99 -12.98
C ALA A 261 -19.47 -6.22 -13.34
N ALA A 262 -18.41 -6.92 -13.77
CA ALA A 262 -17.15 -6.29 -14.20
C ALA A 262 -17.34 -5.38 -15.40
N GLN A 263 -18.21 -5.77 -16.35
CA GLN A 263 -18.57 -4.93 -17.49
C GLN A 263 -19.35 -3.67 -17.07
N GLN A 264 -20.38 -3.84 -16.24
CA GLN A 264 -21.18 -2.71 -15.74
C GLN A 264 -20.35 -1.73 -14.91
N MET A 265 -19.34 -2.24 -14.19
CA MET A 265 -18.45 -1.44 -13.35
C MET A 265 -17.18 -0.95 -14.09
N GLY A 266 -17.06 -1.16 -15.41
CA GLY A 266 -15.96 -0.63 -16.22
C GLY A 266 -14.58 -1.25 -15.94
N VAL A 267 -14.55 -2.52 -15.54
CA VAL A 267 -13.34 -3.29 -15.18
C VAL A 267 -13.22 -4.64 -15.89
N ARG A 268 -14.02 -4.86 -16.94
CA ARG A 268 -13.92 -6.06 -17.80
C ARG A 268 -12.52 -6.21 -18.39
N GLU A 269 -11.87 -5.08 -18.70
CA GLU A 269 -10.46 -4.98 -19.00
C GLU A 269 -9.78 -4.20 -17.89
N MET A 270 -8.76 -4.81 -17.30
CA MET A 270 -7.94 -4.16 -16.29
C MET A 270 -6.73 -3.55 -16.99
N THR A 271 -6.37 -2.32 -16.61
CA THR A 271 -5.22 -1.60 -17.15
C THR A 271 -4.45 -0.98 -16.00
N MET A 272 -3.13 -1.17 -15.99
CA MET A 272 -2.22 -0.49 -15.07
C MET A 272 -0.92 -0.17 -15.80
N ASN A 273 -0.60 1.12 -15.91
CA ASN A 273 0.55 1.62 -16.69
C ASN A 273 0.58 1.02 -18.10
N THR A 274 1.60 0.21 -18.43
CA THR A 274 1.80 -0.40 -19.75
C THR A 274 1.18 -1.80 -19.89
N VAL A 275 0.48 -2.30 -18.86
CA VAL A 275 -0.05 -3.67 -18.84
C VAL A 275 -1.57 -3.65 -18.87
N GLN A 276 -2.15 -4.50 -19.72
CA GLN A 276 -3.59 -4.71 -19.84
C GLN A 276 -3.92 -6.21 -19.82
N THR A 277 -5.02 -6.58 -19.16
CA THR A 277 -5.51 -7.95 -19.07
C THR A 277 -7.02 -7.98 -19.19
N SER A 278 -7.54 -8.83 -20.08
CA SER A 278 -8.99 -9.03 -20.27
C SER A 278 -9.47 -10.20 -19.42
N LEU A 279 -10.38 -9.94 -18.47
CA LEU A 279 -10.95 -10.97 -17.59
C LEU A 279 -11.76 -11.99 -18.39
N VAL A 280 -12.45 -11.54 -19.44
CA VAL A 280 -13.19 -12.42 -20.35
C VAL A 280 -12.24 -13.32 -21.13
N ALA A 281 -11.12 -12.79 -21.64
CA ALA A 281 -10.15 -13.62 -22.36
C ALA A 281 -9.52 -14.69 -21.46
N VAL A 282 -9.22 -14.36 -20.20
CA VAL A 282 -8.75 -15.34 -19.20
C VAL A 282 -9.78 -16.44 -19.01
N TRP A 283 -11.04 -16.09 -18.77
CA TRP A 283 -12.12 -17.06 -18.57
C TRP A 283 -12.30 -17.97 -19.79
N THR A 284 -12.48 -17.40 -20.98
CA THR A 284 -12.70 -18.16 -22.22
C THR A 284 -11.56 -19.12 -22.49
N ARG A 285 -10.31 -18.69 -22.28
CA ARG A 285 -9.13 -19.55 -22.47
C ARG A 285 -9.12 -20.72 -21.49
N LEU A 286 -9.37 -20.49 -20.20
CA LEU A 286 -9.40 -21.56 -19.21
C LEU A 286 -10.55 -22.54 -19.45
N GLN A 287 -11.73 -22.05 -19.86
CA GLN A 287 -12.86 -22.89 -20.22
C GLN A 287 -12.51 -23.84 -21.38
N LEU A 288 -11.92 -23.31 -22.46
CA LEU A 288 -11.54 -24.10 -23.63
C LEU A 288 -10.39 -25.09 -23.36
N SER A 289 -9.46 -24.74 -22.47
CA SER A 289 -8.29 -25.55 -22.15
C SER A 289 -8.45 -26.44 -20.92
N LYS A 290 -9.65 -26.52 -20.32
CA LYS A 290 -9.90 -27.27 -19.09
C LYS A 290 -9.47 -28.73 -19.20
N GLN A 291 -9.97 -29.46 -20.20
CA GLN A 291 -9.64 -30.87 -20.38
C GLN A 291 -8.13 -31.08 -20.58
N GLN A 292 -7.47 -30.18 -21.30
CA GLN A 292 -6.01 -30.18 -21.47
C GLN A 292 -5.27 -30.01 -20.14
N LEU A 293 -5.77 -29.16 -19.24
CA LEU A 293 -5.17 -28.95 -17.92
C LEU A 293 -5.36 -30.16 -17.00
N HIS A 294 -6.57 -30.75 -16.97
CA HIS A 294 -6.81 -31.96 -16.18
C HIS A 294 -5.92 -33.13 -16.62
N ALA A 295 -5.69 -33.29 -17.93
CA ALA A 295 -4.77 -34.29 -18.47
C ALA A 295 -3.31 -34.10 -18.02
N GLN A 296 -2.92 -32.92 -17.55
CA GLN A 296 -1.59 -32.62 -17.01
C GLN A 296 -1.46 -32.87 -15.49
N LYS A 297 -2.32 -33.72 -14.90
CA LYS A 297 -2.27 -34.05 -13.46
C LYS A 297 -2.42 -32.81 -12.57
N MET A 298 -3.41 -31.99 -12.91
CA MET A 298 -3.68 -30.71 -12.26
C MET A 298 -3.83 -30.82 -10.73
N ALA A 299 -4.57 -31.83 -10.24
CA ALA A 299 -4.76 -32.05 -8.81
C ALA A 299 -3.46 -32.42 -8.08
N GLU A 300 -2.55 -33.16 -8.72
CA GLU A 300 -1.27 -33.57 -8.11
C GLU A 300 -0.29 -32.39 -7.98
N THR A 301 -0.33 -31.44 -8.92
CA THR A 301 0.57 -30.28 -8.94
C THR A 301 0.21 -29.25 -7.85
N PHE A 302 -1.08 -29.18 -7.47
CA PHE A 302 -1.62 -28.13 -6.61
C PHE A 302 -0.96 -28.05 -5.21
N PRO A 303 -0.82 -29.16 -4.44
CA PRO A 303 -0.20 -29.10 -3.10
C PRO A 303 1.24 -28.60 -3.09
N ALA A 304 2.01 -28.89 -4.13
CA ALA A 304 3.39 -28.44 -4.24
C ALA A 304 3.46 -26.91 -4.40
N ILE A 305 2.56 -26.31 -5.20
CA ILE A 305 2.46 -24.85 -5.37
C ILE A 305 2.05 -24.18 -4.06
N ILE A 306 1.05 -24.72 -3.36
CA ILE A 306 0.61 -24.24 -2.05
C ILE A 306 1.79 -24.24 -1.07
N THR A 307 2.57 -25.32 -1.04
CA THR A 307 3.73 -25.45 -0.16
C THR A 307 4.82 -24.44 -0.50
N ASP A 308 5.15 -24.29 -1.80
CA ASP A 308 6.16 -23.34 -2.30
C ASP A 308 5.82 -21.88 -1.96
N LEU A 309 4.53 -21.52 -2.03
CA LEU A 309 4.05 -20.17 -1.75
C LEU A 309 3.70 -19.91 -0.27
N THR A 310 3.86 -20.89 0.62
CA THR A 310 3.58 -20.69 2.04
C THR A 310 4.82 -20.10 2.71
N LEU A 311 4.71 -18.83 3.12
CA LEU A 311 5.82 -18.16 3.79
C LEU A 311 6.02 -18.75 5.20
N GLN A 312 7.11 -19.50 5.37
CA GLN A 312 7.62 -19.88 6.68
C GLN A 312 8.54 -18.77 7.18
N PRO A 313 8.42 -18.28 8.43
CA PRO A 313 9.39 -17.36 8.99
C PRO A 313 10.78 -18.02 8.95
N ARG A 314 11.64 -17.52 8.06
CA ARG A 314 12.99 -18.07 7.85
C ARG A 314 14.05 -17.43 8.72
N SER A 315 13.66 -16.45 9.53
CA SER A 315 14.51 -15.71 10.45
C SER A 315 13.76 -15.43 11.73
N GLN A 316 14.47 -15.40 12.86
CA GLN A 316 13.92 -15.20 14.21
C GLN A 316 14.16 -13.77 14.73
N SER A 317 15.05 -13.01 14.10
CA SER A 317 15.36 -11.63 14.48
C SER A 317 15.64 -10.74 13.25
N PHE A 318 15.58 -9.41 13.45
CA PHE A 318 15.98 -8.43 12.44
C PHE A 318 17.44 -8.61 12.00
N GLY A 319 18.35 -8.86 12.94
CA GLY A 319 19.77 -9.07 12.63
C GLY A 319 20.00 -10.30 11.74
N GLU A 320 19.27 -11.39 11.98
CA GLU A 320 19.30 -12.58 11.12
C GLU A 320 18.72 -12.29 9.73
N ALA A 321 17.59 -11.57 9.67
CA ALA A 321 16.97 -11.16 8.41
C ALA A 321 17.92 -10.28 7.57
N LEU A 322 18.61 -9.32 8.20
CA LEU A 322 19.61 -8.47 7.56
C LEU A 322 20.79 -9.29 7.02
N ARG A 323 21.36 -10.18 7.86
CA ARG A 323 22.46 -11.08 7.46
C ARG A 323 22.08 -11.94 6.25
N ARG A 324 20.86 -12.48 6.27
CA ARG A 324 20.32 -13.30 5.19
C ARG A 324 20.17 -12.50 3.90
N ARG A 325 19.65 -11.27 3.97
CA ARG A 325 19.47 -10.40 2.79
C ARG A 325 20.80 -10.02 2.14
N LEU A 326 21.84 -9.73 2.93
CA LEU A 326 23.19 -9.51 2.40
C LEU A 326 23.70 -10.74 1.63
N LYS A 327 23.49 -11.95 2.19
CA LYS A 327 23.85 -13.21 1.53
C LYS A 327 23.04 -13.44 0.25
N ASP A 328 21.72 -13.29 0.30
CA ASP A 328 20.80 -13.57 -0.81
C ASP A 328 20.99 -12.63 -2.01
N LYS A 329 21.59 -11.45 -1.78
CA LYS A 329 21.98 -10.47 -2.80
C LYS A 329 23.46 -10.51 -3.20
N HIS A 330 24.23 -11.47 -2.67
CA HIS A 330 25.67 -11.62 -2.90
C HIS A 330 26.50 -10.38 -2.49
N ILE A 331 26.05 -9.64 -1.48
CA ILE A 331 26.77 -8.49 -0.93
C ILE A 331 27.81 -9.02 0.06
N ARG A 332 29.09 -8.85 -0.27
CA ARG A 332 30.20 -9.30 0.57
C ARG A 332 30.43 -8.30 1.70
N VAL A 333 30.69 -8.79 2.91
CA VAL A 333 31.02 -7.95 4.08
C VAL A 333 32.19 -7.00 3.80
N ARG A 334 33.22 -7.44 3.04
CA ARG A 334 34.35 -6.58 2.65
C ARG A 334 33.93 -5.38 1.79
N SER A 335 32.87 -5.50 1.00
CA SER A 335 32.33 -4.40 0.20
C SER A 335 31.66 -3.32 1.08
N LEU A 336 31.41 -3.61 2.35
CA LEU A 336 30.85 -2.68 3.33
C LEU A 336 31.95 -1.97 4.13
N GLU A 337 33.19 -2.44 4.09
CA GLU A 337 34.32 -1.81 4.81
C GLU A 337 34.60 -0.39 4.28
N ALA A 338 34.39 -0.15 2.99
CA ALA A 338 34.51 1.16 2.35
C ALA A 338 33.52 2.22 2.92
N LEU A 339 32.47 1.77 3.61
CA LEU A 339 31.51 2.63 4.32
C LEU A 339 31.76 2.72 5.83
N GLY A 340 32.88 2.19 6.33
CA GLY A 340 33.16 2.18 7.76
C GLY A 340 32.48 1.05 8.54
N PHE A 341 31.87 0.06 7.86
CA PHE A 341 31.45 -1.18 8.53
C PHE A 341 32.61 -2.15 8.68
N SER A 342 33.18 -2.23 9.89
CA SER A 342 34.11 -3.31 10.19
C SER A 342 33.36 -4.66 10.26
N LYS A 343 34.05 -5.75 9.90
CA LYS A 343 33.50 -7.11 10.06
C LYS A 343 32.96 -7.33 11.48
N SER A 344 33.72 -6.96 12.52
CA SER A 344 33.32 -7.14 13.92
C SER A 344 32.08 -6.33 14.32
N LYS A 345 31.86 -5.17 13.71
CA LYS A 345 30.66 -4.36 13.92
C LYS A 345 29.43 -5.01 13.28
N LEU A 346 29.54 -5.52 12.06
CA LEU A 346 28.43 -6.22 11.40
C LEU A 346 27.99 -7.48 12.14
N TYR A 347 28.93 -8.29 12.64
CA TYR A 347 28.58 -9.45 13.48
C TYR A 347 27.85 -9.03 14.77
N ARG A 348 28.29 -7.94 15.41
CA ARG A 348 27.58 -7.38 16.57
C ARG A 348 26.17 -6.90 16.21
N VAL A 349 25.97 -6.24 15.07
CA VAL A 349 24.63 -5.83 14.60
C VAL A 349 23.73 -7.04 14.33
N PHE A 350 24.27 -8.14 13.81
CA PHE A 350 23.49 -9.36 13.57
C PHE A 350 23.01 -10.02 14.87
N GLU A 351 23.80 -9.91 15.94
CA GLU A 351 23.45 -10.45 17.27
C GLU A 351 22.59 -9.47 18.08
N TYR A 352 22.88 -8.17 17.99
CA TYR A 352 22.23 -7.12 18.75
C TYR A 352 22.05 -5.83 17.92
N VAL A 353 20.82 -5.58 17.48
CA VAL A 353 20.48 -4.44 16.61
C VAL A 353 20.66 -3.08 17.29
N GLY A 354 20.70 -3.02 18.62
CA GLY A 354 20.88 -1.77 19.35
C GLY A 354 22.22 -1.07 19.12
N THR A 355 23.21 -1.74 18.51
CA THR A 355 24.47 -1.10 18.07
C THR A 355 24.39 -0.46 16.68
N LEU A 356 23.32 -0.70 15.92
CA LEU A 356 23.14 -0.13 14.59
C LEU A 356 22.67 1.32 14.71
N MET A 357 23.48 2.25 14.22
CA MET A 357 23.11 3.67 14.16
C MET A 357 22.26 3.97 12.93
N ILE A 358 21.53 5.08 12.95
CA ILE A 358 20.61 5.40 11.85
C ILE A 358 21.33 5.66 10.52
N ASP A 359 22.43 6.39 10.52
CA ASP A 359 23.25 6.66 9.33
C ASP A 359 23.76 5.38 8.67
N GLU A 360 24.26 4.45 9.51
CA GLU A 360 24.64 3.11 9.12
C GLU A 360 23.47 2.35 8.49
N MET A 361 22.28 2.43 9.09
CA MET A 361 21.10 1.79 8.51
C MET A 361 20.75 2.38 7.13
N LEU A 362 20.83 3.70 6.97
CA LEU A 362 20.55 4.37 5.69
C LEU A 362 21.56 3.98 4.61
N ASP A 363 22.83 3.81 4.97
CA ASP A 363 23.84 3.31 4.05
C ASP A 363 23.61 1.84 3.71
N LEU A 364 23.25 0.98 4.67
CA LEU A 364 22.86 -0.40 4.37
C LEU A 364 21.63 -0.47 3.46
N MET A 365 20.65 0.41 3.66
CA MET A 365 19.46 0.49 2.81
C MET A 365 19.83 0.78 1.36
N ARG A 366 20.73 1.73 1.12
CA ARG A 366 21.26 2.07 -0.22
C ARG A 366 21.87 0.87 -0.93
N ILE A 367 22.68 0.11 -0.20
CA ILE A 367 23.42 -1.05 -0.73
C ILE A 367 22.50 -2.20 -1.06
N ILE A 368 21.60 -2.50 -0.11
CA ILE A 368 20.69 -3.62 -0.20
C ILE A 368 19.55 -3.30 -1.17
N GLY A 369 19.28 -2.02 -1.47
CA GLY A 369 18.08 -1.61 -2.18
C GLY A 369 16.83 -1.78 -1.32
N PHE A 370 16.95 -1.45 -0.02
CA PHE A 370 15.78 -1.30 0.85
C PHE A 370 15.22 0.11 0.69
N GLU A 371 13.91 0.16 0.46
CA GLU A 371 13.14 1.38 0.61
C GLU A 371 12.64 1.47 2.06
N THR A 372 12.18 2.66 2.46
CA THR A 372 11.59 2.85 3.79
C THR A 372 10.45 1.87 4.06
N GLY A 373 9.69 1.49 3.03
CA GLY A 373 8.62 0.50 3.12
C GLY A 373 9.09 -0.93 3.42
N ASP A 374 10.28 -1.34 2.94
CA ASP A 374 10.88 -2.63 3.31
C ASP A 374 11.20 -2.64 4.82
N ILE A 375 11.73 -1.53 5.35
CA ILE A 375 12.04 -1.40 6.79
C ILE A 375 10.77 -1.48 7.63
N VAL A 376 9.71 -0.76 7.24
CA VAL A 376 8.43 -0.82 7.98
C VAL A 376 7.88 -2.26 8.00
N ALA A 377 7.90 -2.97 6.87
CA ALA A 377 7.44 -4.36 6.82
C ALA A 377 8.28 -5.26 7.74
N VAL A 378 9.60 -5.15 7.70
CA VAL A 378 10.50 -5.96 8.54
C VAL A 378 10.31 -5.65 10.03
N LEU A 379 10.16 -4.39 10.41
CA LEU A 379 9.92 -4.00 11.82
C LEU A 379 8.60 -4.53 12.37
N MET A 380 7.58 -4.75 11.53
CA MET A 380 6.32 -5.39 11.96
C MET A 380 6.49 -6.89 12.26
N TRP A 381 7.38 -7.55 11.53
CA TRP A 381 7.69 -8.98 11.72
C TRP A 381 8.65 -9.22 12.88
N PHE A 382 9.60 -8.31 13.07
CA PHE A 382 10.65 -8.40 14.06
C PHE A 382 10.66 -7.15 14.94
N PRO A 383 9.70 -7.04 15.88
CA PRO A 383 9.70 -5.94 16.84
C PRO A 383 11.04 -5.88 17.58
N LEU A 384 11.73 -4.73 17.51
CA LEU A 384 13.07 -4.53 18.09
C LEU A 384 13.05 -4.34 19.62
N ASP A 385 11.90 -4.49 20.27
CA ASP A 385 11.70 -4.35 21.72
C ASP A 385 10.64 -5.38 22.19
N GLU A 386 10.82 -6.00 23.36
CA GLU A 386 9.82 -6.93 23.93
C GLU A 386 8.47 -6.26 24.19
N GLN A 387 8.45 -4.95 24.49
CA GLN A 387 7.22 -4.19 24.58
C GLN A 387 6.50 -4.02 23.24
N ASN A 388 7.21 -4.16 22.10
CA ASN A 388 6.63 -4.07 20.76
C ASN A 388 5.94 -5.38 20.33
N ALA A 389 6.30 -6.53 20.90
CA ALA A 389 5.64 -7.82 20.62
C ALA A 389 4.18 -7.86 21.13
N ARG A 390 3.83 -7.05 22.14
CA ARG A 390 2.50 -7.00 22.75
C ARG A 390 1.56 -5.94 22.15
N THR A 391 2.07 -5.07 21.28
CA THR A 391 1.37 -3.85 20.83
C THR A 391 1.31 -3.73 19.30
N ASN A 392 1.21 -4.84 18.56
CA ASN A 392 1.04 -4.83 17.10
C ASN A 392 -0.34 -4.28 16.70
N LEU A 393 -0.57 -2.98 16.96
CA LEU A 393 -1.72 -2.17 16.57
C LEU A 393 -1.84 -2.08 15.04
N TYR A 394 -0.72 -2.19 14.33
CA TYR A 394 -0.66 -2.06 12.87
C TYR A 394 -1.15 -3.30 12.10
N GLY A 395 -1.20 -4.47 12.76
CA GLY A 395 -1.65 -5.74 12.18
C GLY A 395 -3.13 -6.07 12.44
N ALA A 396 -3.87 -5.18 13.10
CA ALA A 396 -5.31 -5.32 13.26
C ALA A 396 -6.01 -5.01 11.93
N SER A 397 -5.87 -5.92 10.96
CA SER A 397 -6.99 -6.20 10.08
C SER A 397 -8.23 -6.35 10.98
N HIS A 398 -9.29 -5.64 10.63
CA HIS A 398 -10.44 -5.30 11.49
C HIS A 398 -11.28 -6.47 12.06
N SER A 399 -10.70 -7.65 12.28
CA SER A 399 -11.26 -8.75 13.06
C SER A 399 -10.87 -8.59 14.53
N VAL A 400 -11.86 -8.14 15.32
CA VAL A 400 -11.89 -8.14 16.79
C VAL A 400 -10.84 -7.25 17.46
N VAL A 401 -11.21 -5.99 17.71
CA VAL A 401 -10.46 -5.10 18.61
C VAL A 401 -10.63 -5.64 20.03
N SER A 402 -9.53 -6.08 20.64
CA SER A 402 -9.49 -6.51 22.04
C SER A 402 -9.70 -5.32 22.98
N PRO A 403 -10.43 -5.46 24.12
CA PRO A 403 -10.55 -4.43 25.15
C PRO A 403 -9.20 -3.93 25.72
N ALA A 404 -8.13 -4.71 25.59
CA ALA A 404 -6.78 -4.29 25.99
C ALA A 404 -6.20 -3.22 25.05
N VAL A 405 -6.56 -3.25 23.76
CA VAL A 405 -6.17 -2.26 22.75
C VAL A 405 -6.85 -0.91 23.04
N VAL A 406 -8.11 -0.93 23.48
CA VAL A 406 -8.89 0.26 23.84
C VAL A 406 -8.31 1.00 25.06
N ARG A 407 -7.67 0.28 26.00
CA ARG A 407 -7.01 0.92 27.16
C ARG A 407 -5.68 1.58 26.82
N GLN A 408 -4.98 1.11 25.78
CA GLN A 408 -3.76 1.75 25.27
C GLN A 408 -4.06 2.84 24.23
N SER A 409 -5.16 2.78 23.49
CA SER A 409 -5.58 3.88 22.61
C SER A 409 -5.91 5.16 23.39
N ALA A 410 -6.18 5.08 24.69
CA ALA A 410 -6.34 6.29 25.53
C ALA A 410 -5.06 7.17 25.58
N THR A 411 -3.89 6.62 25.25
CA THR A 411 -2.64 7.41 25.11
C THR A 411 -2.36 7.91 23.68
N ASP A 412 -3.10 7.43 22.68
CA ASP A 412 -3.04 7.86 21.28
C ASP A 412 -4.45 8.34 20.89
N ILE A 413 -4.71 9.61 21.14
CA ILE A 413 -6.03 10.25 21.06
C ILE A 413 -6.66 10.02 19.66
N GLU A 414 -5.81 9.94 18.64
CA GLU A 414 -6.19 9.72 17.26
C GLU A 414 -6.71 8.30 17.01
N ASP A 415 -5.98 7.29 17.46
CA ASP A 415 -6.43 5.89 17.39
C ASP A 415 -7.69 5.65 18.25
N TYR A 416 -7.85 6.38 19.35
CA TYR A 416 -9.06 6.33 20.18
C TYR A 416 -10.30 6.79 19.39
N TYR A 417 -10.25 7.97 18.76
CA TYR A 417 -11.40 8.50 18.02
C TYR A 417 -11.74 7.66 16.78
N GLU A 418 -10.74 7.16 16.04
CA GLU A 418 -11.00 6.29 14.89
C GLU A 418 -11.79 5.03 15.31
N ASN A 419 -11.37 4.41 16.43
CA ASN A 419 -12.02 3.22 16.97
C ASN A 419 -13.41 3.51 17.54
N GLU A 420 -13.60 4.63 18.24
CA GLU A 420 -14.91 5.04 18.77
C GLU A 420 -15.93 5.19 17.63
N VAL A 421 -15.55 5.90 16.56
CA VAL A 421 -16.41 6.09 15.40
C VAL A 421 -16.72 4.76 14.71
N TYR A 422 -15.73 3.89 14.51
CA TYR A 422 -15.99 2.57 13.93
C TYR A 422 -16.96 1.73 14.77
N ALA A 423 -16.81 1.73 16.10
CA ALA A 423 -17.69 0.98 16.98
C ALA A 423 -19.12 1.52 16.92
N ALA A 424 -19.28 2.85 17.00
CA ALA A 424 -20.59 3.50 16.95
C ALA A 424 -21.31 3.24 15.62
N VAL A 425 -20.62 3.40 14.50
CA VAL A 425 -21.19 3.22 13.16
C VAL A 425 -21.53 1.76 12.86
N ARG A 426 -20.80 0.80 13.45
CA ARG A 426 -21.14 -0.62 13.32
C ARG A 426 -22.44 -0.97 14.06
N ALA A 427 -22.64 -0.35 15.22
CA ALA A 427 -23.80 -0.55 16.07
C ALA A 427 -25.05 0.13 15.50
N ASP A 428 -24.91 1.36 14.99
CA ASP A 428 -25.99 2.15 14.43
C ASP A 428 -25.54 2.90 13.16
N VAL A 429 -26.15 2.57 12.03
CA VAL A 429 -25.83 3.19 10.74
C VAL A 429 -26.37 4.61 10.59
N THR A 430 -27.36 5.00 11.41
CA THR A 430 -27.92 6.35 11.47
C THR A 430 -27.12 7.28 12.38
N TRP A 431 -26.07 6.76 13.03
CA TRP A 431 -25.24 7.48 14.00
C TRP A 431 -24.78 8.85 13.50
N PHE A 432 -24.44 9.01 12.21
CA PHE A 432 -24.00 10.29 11.62
C PHE A 432 -25.00 11.44 11.77
N GLY A 433 -26.29 11.11 11.91
CA GLY A 433 -27.36 12.09 12.14
C GLY A 433 -27.56 12.47 13.61
N THR A 434 -26.85 11.84 14.55
CA THR A 434 -27.10 11.97 15.99
C THR A 434 -26.33 13.11 16.66
N GLU A 435 -26.79 13.53 17.84
CA GLU A 435 -26.08 14.49 18.69
C GLU A 435 -24.72 13.94 19.16
N ARG A 436 -24.65 12.64 19.49
CA ARG A 436 -23.39 12.00 19.89
C ARG A 436 -22.34 12.08 18.79
N ALA A 437 -22.72 11.86 17.54
CA ALA A 437 -21.79 12.03 16.42
C ALA A 437 -21.31 13.48 16.27
N THR A 438 -22.19 14.44 16.52
CA THR A 438 -21.82 15.87 16.53
C THR A 438 -20.80 16.16 17.64
N GLN A 439 -21.00 15.64 18.86
CA GLN A 439 -20.05 15.81 19.97
C GLN A 439 -18.66 15.25 19.64
N VAL A 440 -18.60 14.01 19.12
CA VAL A 440 -17.33 13.37 18.73
C VAL A 440 -16.66 14.16 17.61
N ALA A 441 -17.41 14.55 16.58
CA ALA A 441 -16.90 15.35 15.47
C ALA A 441 -16.39 16.72 15.92
N THR A 442 -17.06 17.38 16.87
CA THR A 442 -16.59 18.64 17.47
C THR A 442 -15.27 18.46 18.22
N ALA A 443 -15.13 17.39 19.01
CA ALA A 443 -13.89 17.11 19.72
C ALA A 443 -12.73 16.87 18.75
N VAL A 444 -12.95 16.06 17.71
CA VAL A 444 -11.96 15.82 16.65
C VAL A 444 -11.63 17.09 15.87
N ALA A 445 -12.63 17.91 15.54
CA ALA A 445 -12.40 19.16 14.81
C ALA A 445 -11.59 20.16 15.64
N ASN A 446 -11.81 20.24 16.95
CA ASN A 446 -11.00 21.07 17.85
C ASN A 446 -9.55 20.58 17.91
N LEU A 447 -9.34 19.27 18.07
CA LEU A 447 -8.00 18.67 18.03
C LEU A 447 -7.27 19.03 16.73
N LEU A 448 -7.91 18.82 15.58
CA LEU A 448 -7.29 19.09 14.28
C LEU A 448 -6.98 20.58 14.04
N ARG A 449 -7.68 21.51 14.70
CA ARG A 449 -7.42 22.96 14.64
C ARG A 449 -6.20 23.37 15.45
N GLU A 450 -5.90 22.65 16.53
CA GLU A 450 -4.75 22.92 17.39
C GLU A 450 -3.42 22.47 16.77
N LEU A 451 -3.48 21.62 15.73
CA LEU A 451 -2.30 21.09 15.06
C LEU A 451 -1.87 21.98 13.87
N ASP A 452 -0.59 22.36 13.85
CA ASP A 452 0.04 23.12 12.78
C ASP A 452 0.23 22.30 11.49
N GLU A 453 0.59 21.01 11.62
CA GLU A 453 0.73 20.04 10.54
C GLU A 453 -0.24 18.86 10.76
N TRP A 454 -0.64 18.16 9.69
CA TRP A 454 -1.40 16.91 9.82
C TRP A 454 -0.52 15.83 9.24
N HIS A 455 -0.40 14.69 9.92
CA HIS A 455 0.32 13.52 9.45
C HIS A 455 -0.68 12.41 9.07
N GLU A 456 -0.20 11.23 8.65
CA GLU A 456 -1.05 10.20 8.05
C GLU A 456 -2.25 9.84 8.95
N LYS A 457 -2.04 9.80 10.27
CA LYS A 457 -3.08 9.47 11.25
C LYS A 457 -4.14 10.57 11.34
N GLU A 458 -3.74 11.83 11.41
CA GLU A 458 -4.66 12.97 11.52
C GLU A 458 -5.52 13.09 10.26
N TYR A 459 -4.96 12.85 9.07
CA TYR A 459 -5.74 12.81 7.84
C TYR A 459 -6.87 11.76 7.84
N ARG A 460 -6.76 10.68 8.63
CA ARG A 460 -7.86 9.72 8.80
C ARG A 460 -8.99 10.29 9.63
N LEU A 461 -8.70 11.19 10.57
CA LEU A 461 -9.69 11.83 11.44
C LEU A 461 -10.38 13.01 10.78
N VAL A 462 -9.78 13.61 9.75
CA VAL A 462 -10.38 14.72 9.00
C VAL A 462 -11.80 14.37 8.56
N LYS A 463 -12.05 13.11 8.18
CA LYS A 463 -13.39 12.65 7.78
C LYS A 463 -14.44 12.79 8.89
N VAL A 464 -14.03 12.60 10.14
CA VAL A 464 -14.88 12.76 11.32
C VAL A 464 -15.07 14.25 11.63
N GLY A 465 -13.98 15.02 11.70
CA GLY A 465 -14.04 16.46 12.00
C GLY A 465 -14.87 17.25 10.98
N LEU A 466 -14.77 16.91 9.69
CA LEU A 466 -15.53 17.58 8.61
C LEU A 466 -17.05 17.50 8.76
N MET A 467 -17.57 16.57 9.58
CA MET A 467 -19.01 16.46 9.83
C MET A 467 -19.61 17.74 10.45
N VAL A 468 -18.80 18.54 11.16
CA VAL A 468 -19.24 19.76 11.86
C VAL A 468 -18.64 21.06 11.32
N VAL A 469 -17.68 20.98 10.39
CA VAL A 469 -17.03 22.17 9.79
C VAL A 469 -17.93 22.76 8.71
N THR A 470 -18.84 23.65 9.08
CA THR A 470 -19.83 24.24 8.15
C THR A 470 -19.41 25.58 7.53
N ASN A 471 -18.50 26.31 8.18
CA ASN A 471 -17.98 27.59 7.68
C ASN A 471 -17.23 27.40 6.34
N GLU A 472 -17.55 28.20 5.33
CA GLU A 472 -16.98 28.04 3.98
C GLU A 472 -15.47 28.31 3.91
N ASP A 473 -14.98 29.31 4.64
CA ASP A 473 -13.55 29.66 4.67
C ASP A 473 -12.74 28.57 5.36
N GLU A 474 -13.25 28.06 6.49
CA GLU A 474 -12.63 26.95 7.22
C GLU A 474 -12.63 25.66 6.38
N LEU A 475 -13.76 25.35 5.74
CA LEU A 475 -13.87 24.21 4.83
C LEU A 475 -12.88 24.33 3.66
N ALA A 476 -12.80 25.50 3.03
CA ALA A 476 -11.84 25.76 1.97
C ALA A 476 -10.38 25.63 2.46
N MET A 477 -10.08 26.08 3.68
CA MET A 477 -8.77 25.92 4.33
C MET A 477 -8.41 24.45 4.52
N TRP A 478 -9.30 23.63 5.08
CA TRP A 478 -9.06 22.20 5.28
C TRP A 478 -8.81 21.48 3.94
N PHE A 479 -9.57 21.83 2.91
CA PHE A 479 -9.35 21.29 1.56
C PHE A 479 -8.06 21.79 0.89
N ARG A 480 -7.56 22.98 1.24
CA ARG A 480 -6.24 23.44 0.78
C ARG A 480 -5.12 22.66 1.48
N ARG A 481 -5.24 22.40 2.78
CA ARG A 481 -4.26 21.61 3.55
C ARG A 481 -4.13 20.19 3.01
N MET A 482 -5.25 19.51 2.75
CA MET A 482 -5.26 18.18 2.10
C MET A 482 -4.61 18.16 0.70
N ARG A 483 -4.58 19.29 -0.02
CA ARG A 483 -3.95 19.38 -1.36
C ARG A 483 -2.44 19.47 -1.30
N GLN A 484 -1.88 20.17 -0.31
CA GLN A 484 -0.45 20.42 -0.21
C GLN A 484 0.34 19.12 0.01
N ASP A 485 -0.18 18.21 0.83
CA ASP A 485 0.48 16.93 1.16
C ASP A 485 0.30 15.83 0.07
N HIS A 486 -0.55 16.06 -0.95
CA HIS A 486 -0.68 15.11 -2.07
C HIS A 486 0.60 14.98 -2.90
N ARG A 487 1.48 16.00 -2.88
CA ARG A 487 2.77 15.95 -3.59
C ARG A 487 3.77 14.99 -2.93
N ASP A 488 3.60 14.69 -1.65
CA ASP A 488 4.52 13.88 -0.83
C ASP A 488 4.02 12.44 -0.57
N ASN A 489 2.86 12.08 -1.14
CA ASN A 489 2.14 10.82 -0.91
C ASN A 489 2.89 9.52 -1.30
N ARG A 490 4.11 9.59 -1.86
CA ARG A 490 4.91 8.42 -2.27
C ARG A 490 5.39 7.57 -1.09
N ALA A 491 5.49 8.17 0.10
CA ALA A 491 5.92 7.51 1.33
C ALA A 491 4.75 6.97 2.18
N THR A 492 3.50 7.27 1.80
CA THR A 492 2.35 6.92 2.63
C THR A 492 1.92 5.48 2.45
N ARG A 493 1.30 4.94 3.51
CA ARG A 493 0.89 3.55 3.59
C ARG A 493 -0.26 3.20 2.64
N VAL A 494 -1.01 4.19 2.15
CA VAL A 494 -2.23 3.99 1.35
C VAL A 494 -2.25 4.98 0.19
N TYR A 495 -2.51 4.50 -1.03
CA TYR A 495 -2.94 5.40 -2.09
C TYR A 495 -4.34 5.93 -1.74
N THR A 496 -4.39 7.09 -1.08
CA THR A 496 -5.62 7.75 -0.68
C THR A 496 -5.74 9.11 -1.34
N ASP A 497 -6.79 9.29 -2.13
CA ASP A 497 -7.25 10.64 -2.46
C ASP A 497 -7.96 11.20 -1.23
N ARG A 498 -7.23 11.99 -0.46
CA ARG A 498 -7.67 12.47 0.85
C ARG A 498 -8.87 13.41 0.75
N GLN A 499 -9.00 14.17 -0.33
CA GLN A 499 -10.16 15.05 -0.51
C GLN A 499 -11.42 14.21 -0.77
N ILE A 500 -11.33 13.15 -1.57
CA ILE A 500 -12.45 12.26 -1.83
C ILE A 500 -12.78 11.40 -0.59
N ASP A 501 -11.78 10.89 0.12
CA ASP A 501 -12.00 10.07 1.32
C ASP A 501 -12.64 10.88 2.46
N ALA A 502 -12.16 12.11 2.68
CA ALA A 502 -12.53 12.89 3.86
C ALA A 502 -14.00 13.32 3.91
N VAL A 503 -14.65 13.53 2.76
CA VAL A 503 -16.03 14.06 2.77
C VAL A 503 -17.11 13.05 3.14
N GLU A 504 -16.81 11.76 3.15
CA GLU A 504 -17.85 10.73 3.18
C GLU A 504 -18.77 10.83 4.40
N TYR A 505 -18.20 10.97 5.59
CA TYR A 505 -19.02 11.00 6.81
C TYR A 505 -19.85 12.27 6.91
N ALA A 506 -19.30 13.39 6.44
CA ALA A 506 -20.03 14.64 6.34
C ALA A 506 -21.19 14.55 5.32
N ILE A 507 -20.98 13.86 4.19
CA ILE A 507 -22.05 13.57 3.22
C ILE A 507 -23.15 12.72 3.87
N PHE A 508 -22.80 11.62 4.55
CA PHE A 508 -23.82 10.80 5.20
C PHE A 508 -24.54 11.56 6.31
N GLY A 509 -23.84 12.35 7.12
CA GLY A 509 -24.46 13.22 8.13
C GLY A 509 -25.46 14.19 7.50
N ALA A 510 -25.10 14.82 6.39
CA ALA A 510 -26.00 15.71 5.65
C ALA A 510 -27.20 14.96 5.03
N LEU A 511 -26.97 13.78 4.45
CA LEU A 511 -28.04 12.92 3.89
C LEU A 511 -29.05 12.48 4.96
N PHE A 512 -28.62 12.09 6.17
CA PHE A 512 -29.55 11.73 7.25
C PHE A 512 -30.26 12.97 7.84
N LYS A 513 -29.67 14.16 7.75
CA LYS A 513 -30.29 15.42 8.18
C LYS A 513 -31.18 16.08 7.11
N GLY A 514 -31.20 15.56 5.88
CA GLY A 514 -31.93 16.15 4.75
C GLY A 514 -31.28 17.42 4.18
N ASP A 515 -30.02 17.70 4.50
CA ASP A 515 -29.28 18.88 4.04
C ASP A 515 -28.61 18.61 2.68
N PHE A 516 -29.42 18.63 1.62
CA PHE A 516 -28.93 18.31 0.28
C PHE A 516 -28.05 19.40 -0.36
N ASP A 517 -28.18 20.65 0.09
CA ASP A 517 -27.28 21.72 -0.36
C ASP A 517 -25.87 21.48 0.17
N ARG A 518 -25.75 21.03 1.42
CA ARG A 518 -24.46 20.62 1.99
C ARG A 518 -23.87 19.40 1.27
N VAL A 519 -24.68 18.42 0.89
CA VAL A 519 -24.23 17.28 0.07
C VAL A 519 -23.60 17.78 -1.23
N ARG A 520 -24.30 18.65 -1.97
CA ARG A 520 -23.80 19.24 -3.22
C ARG A 520 -22.51 20.04 -3.01
N GLN A 521 -22.42 20.84 -1.94
CA GLN A 521 -21.22 21.60 -1.59
C GLN A 521 -20.01 20.66 -1.37
N LEU A 522 -20.18 19.61 -0.57
CA LEU A 522 -19.12 18.65 -0.25
C LEU A 522 -18.67 17.85 -1.48
N VAL A 523 -19.60 17.37 -2.31
CA VAL A 523 -19.26 16.66 -3.54
C VAL A 523 -18.50 17.56 -4.51
N ARG A 524 -18.96 18.80 -4.72
CA ARG A 524 -18.27 19.78 -5.57
C ARG A 524 -16.85 20.06 -5.09
N LEU A 525 -16.63 20.20 -3.77
CA LEU A 525 -15.30 20.41 -3.20
C LEU A 525 -14.39 19.19 -3.38
N ALA A 526 -14.93 17.97 -3.22
CA ALA A 526 -14.18 16.73 -3.37
C ALA A 526 -13.82 16.39 -4.82
N LEU A 527 -14.66 16.78 -5.78
CA LEU A 527 -14.49 16.42 -7.19
C LEU A 527 -13.99 17.58 -8.04
N THR A 528 -14.71 18.70 -8.08
CA THR A 528 -14.41 19.81 -9.01
C THR A 528 -13.12 20.55 -8.64
N ASN A 529 -12.84 20.68 -7.34
CA ASN A 529 -11.69 21.43 -6.85
C ASN A 529 -10.46 20.53 -6.56
N ASN A 530 -10.52 19.26 -6.97
CA ASN A 530 -9.47 18.30 -6.72
C ASN A 530 -8.52 18.22 -7.93
N PRO A 531 -7.29 18.78 -7.82
CA PRO A 531 -6.32 18.80 -8.91
C PRO A 531 -5.78 17.40 -9.23
N SER A 532 -5.95 16.43 -8.32
CA SER A 532 -5.48 15.06 -8.50
C SER A 532 -6.52 14.14 -9.12
N LEU A 533 -7.77 14.60 -9.32
CA LEU A 533 -8.89 13.75 -9.73
C LEU A 533 -8.56 12.91 -10.98
N THR A 534 -7.96 13.50 -12.01
CA THR A 534 -7.58 12.76 -13.23
C THR A 534 -6.62 11.61 -12.94
N ASN A 535 -5.63 11.83 -12.07
CA ASN A 535 -4.71 10.78 -11.65
C ASN A 535 -5.42 9.75 -10.76
N THR A 536 -6.32 10.20 -9.89
CA THR A 536 -7.11 9.36 -8.98
C THR A 536 -8.03 8.40 -9.73
N LEU A 537 -8.65 8.85 -10.81
CA LEU A 537 -9.56 8.05 -11.63
C LEU A 537 -8.86 6.91 -12.39
N ARG A 538 -7.52 6.81 -12.37
CA ARG A 538 -6.82 5.62 -12.88
C ARG A 538 -7.09 4.37 -12.03
N TYR A 539 -7.54 4.53 -10.78
CA TYR A 539 -7.87 3.42 -9.91
C TYR A 539 -9.38 3.21 -9.77
N THR A 540 -9.76 1.95 -9.83
CA THR A 540 -11.12 1.43 -9.75
C THR A 540 -11.80 1.81 -8.44
N ALA A 541 -11.11 1.69 -7.31
CA ALA A 541 -11.64 2.06 -5.99
C ALA A 541 -12.21 3.49 -6.01
N TRP A 542 -11.46 4.42 -6.58
CA TRP A 542 -11.84 5.82 -6.65
C TRP A 542 -12.85 6.11 -7.74
N ARG A 543 -12.77 5.45 -8.91
CA ARG A 543 -13.83 5.57 -9.93
C ARG A 543 -15.22 5.24 -9.37
N TRP A 544 -15.33 4.14 -8.63
CA TRP A 544 -16.62 3.71 -8.05
C TRP A 544 -17.06 4.61 -6.89
N ARG A 545 -16.11 5.13 -6.11
CA ARG A 545 -16.37 6.12 -5.07
C ARG A 545 -16.93 7.43 -5.65
N VAL A 546 -16.28 7.94 -6.69
CA VAL A 546 -16.72 9.14 -7.43
C VAL A 546 -18.10 8.93 -8.03
N GLU A 547 -18.39 7.74 -8.56
CA GLU A 547 -19.71 7.41 -9.08
C GLU A 547 -20.78 7.44 -7.98
N SER A 548 -20.47 6.92 -6.78
CA SER A 548 -21.38 7.05 -5.63
C SER A 548 -21.65 8.52 -5.29
N TYR A 549 -20.65 9.39 -5.37
CA TYR A 549 -20.80 10.82 -5.06
C TYR A 549 -21.65 11.55 -6.10
N ARG A 550 -21.51 11.21 -7.38
CA ARG A 550 -22.39 11.73 -8.44
C ARG A 550 -23.84 11.31 -8.25
N LEU A 551 -24.07 10.10 -7.74
CA LEU A 551 -25.41 9.68 -7.34
C LEU A 551 -25.90 10.48 -6.14
N TYR A 552 -25.06 10.75 -5.14
CA TYR A 552 -25.44 11.54 -3.96
C TYR A 552 -25.98 12.95 -4.30
N GLU A 553 -25.47 13.60 -5.35
CA GLU A 553 -25.98 14.90 -5.80
C GLU A 553 -27.45 14.86 -6.28
N GLN A 554 -27.94 13.68 -6.67
CA GLN A 554 -29.29 13.49 -7.21
C GLN A 554 -30.35 13.30 -6.11
N PHE A 555 -29.96 13.14 -4.84
CA PHE A 555 -30.89 12.94 -3.73
C PHE A 555 -31.93 14.07 -3.63
N ALA A 556 -31.54 15.32 -3.88
CA ALA A 556 -32.47 16.45 -3.82
C ALA A 556 -33.64 16.32 -4.82
N ALA A 557 -33.42 15.64 -5.95
CA ALA A 557 -34.41 15.49 -7.01
C ALA A 557 -35.25 14.22 -6.85
N ASN A 558 -34.63 13.08 -6.52
CA ASN A 558 -35.34 11.81 -6.40
C ASN A 558 -34.64 10.83 -5.42
N PRO A 559 -34.85 10.98 -4.10
CA PRO A 559 -34.16 10.18 -3.08
C PRO A 559 -34.30 8.66 -3.29
N LEU A 560 -35.54 8.17 -3.52
CA LEU A 560 -35.81 6.74 -3.61
C LEU A 560 -35.14 6.11 -4.84
N GLU A 561 -35.20 6.77 -6.00
CA GLU A 561 -34.54 6.26 -7.20
C GLU A 561 -33.02 6.28 -7.06
N THR A 562 -32.45 7.35 -6.49
CA THR A 562 -31.02 7.42 -6.20
C THR A 562 -30.57 6.29 -5.25
N ILE A 563 -31.33 5.99 -4.20
CA ILE A 563 -31.03 4.89 -3.28
C ILE A 563 -31.08 3.54 -4.02
N ARG A 564 -32.05 3.33 -4.92
CA ARG A 564 -32.13 2.12 -5.74
C ARG A 564 -30.87 1.95 -6.62
N GLN A 565 -30.41 3.02 -7.25
CA GLN A 565 -29.19 3.01 -8.07
C GLN A 565 -27.94 2.71 -7.23
N LEU A 566 -27.81 3.33 -6.05
CA LEU A 566 -26.72 3.06 -5.12
C LEU A 566 -26.71 1.59 -4.66
N LYS A 567 -27.87 1.02 -4.34
CA LYS A 567 -27.96 -0.41 -4.02
C LYS A 567 -27.52 -1.29 -5.19
N GLY A 568 -27.91 -0.95 -6.43
CA GLY A 568 -27.44 -1.63 -7.63
C GLY A 568 -25.91 -1.58 -7.79
N LEU A 569 -25.31 -0.39 -7.62
CA LEU A 569 -23.86 -0.20 -7.65
C LEU A 569 -23.14 -1.08 -6.62
N TYR A 570 -23.63 -1.11 -5.38
CA TYR A 570 -23.00 -1.88 -4.30
C TYR A 570 -23.29 -3.39 -4.38
N ASN A 571 -24.36 -3.82 -5.05
CA ASN A 571 -24.55 -5.24 -5.39
C ASN A 571 -23.49 -5.70 -6.40
N ASN A 572 -23.19 -4.91 -7.42
CA ASN A 572 -22.08 -5.21 -8.34
C ASN A 572 -20.74 -5.22 -7.61
N TYR A 573 -20.52 -4.28 -6.71
CA TYR A 573 -19.33 -4.26 -5.85
C TYR A 573 -19.21 -5.55 -5.02
N ALA A 574 -20.32 -6.03 -4.44
CA ALA A 574 -20.40 -7.27 -3.69
C ALA A 574 -20.06 -8.50 -4.53
N VAL A 575 -20.58 -8.58 -5.75
CA VAL A 575 -20.24 -9.64 -6.70
C VAL A 575 -18.73 -9.66 -6.98
N LEU A 576 -18.13 -8.48 -7.19
CA LEU A 576 -16.73 -8.34 -7.60
C LEU A 576 -15.73 -8.56 -6.45
N LEU A 577 -16.04 -8.12 -5.23
CA LEU A 577 -15.11 -8.16 -4.10
C LEU A 577 -15.52 -9.13 -2.98
N GLY A 578 -16.73 -9.69 -3.06
CA GLY A 578 -17.36 -10.48 -2.00
C GLY A 578 -18.21 -9.64 -1.03
N ASP A 579 -19.12 -10.31 -0.32
CA ASP A 579 -20.02 -9.74 0.72
C ASP A 579 -19.28 -9.39 2.02
N GLY A 580 -18.22 -8.60 1.90
CA GLY A 580 -17.40 -8.17 3.03
C GLY A 580 -18.08 -7.12 3.91
N PRO A 581 -17.51 -6.84 5.10
CA PRO A 581 -18.05 -5.85 6.04
C PRO A 581 -18.28 -4.45 5.44
N LEU A 582 -17.50 -4.07 4.41
CA LEU A 582 -17.64 -2.79 3.72
C LEU A 582 -18.95 -2.72 2.90
N VAL A 583 -19.28 -3.78 2.17
CA VAL A 583 -20.52 -3.86 1.37
C VAL A 583 -21.74 -3.79 2.27
N GLN A 584 -21.76 -4.63 3.31
CA GLN A 584 -22.84 -4.67 4.30
C GLN A 584 -23.02 -3.31 4.99
N TYR A 585 -21.92 -2.59 5.21
CA TYR A 585 -21.95 -1.26 5.80
C TYR A 585 -22.67 -0.24 4.90
N TYR A 586 -22.45 -0.24 3.59
CA TYR A 586 -23.18 0.65 2.67
C TYR A 586 -24.61 0.21 2.46
N GLN A 587 -24.87 -1.09 2.26
CA GLN A 587 -26.22 -1.61 2.07
C GLN A 587 -27.13 -1.24 3.25
N ARG A 588 -26.68 -1.48 4.50
CA ARG A 588 -27.45 -1.11 5.70
C ARG A 588 -27.75 0.38 5.78
N ARG A 589 -26.84 1.25 5.35
CA ARG A 589 -27.11 2.70 5.29
C ARG A 589 -28.14 3.08 4.27
N TYR A 590 -28.05 2.50 3.08
CA TYR A 590 -29.04 2.74 2.04
C TYR A 590 -30.41 2.18 2.41
N ASP A 591 -30.47 1.09 3.21
CA ASP A 591 -31.72 0.62 3.81
C ASP A 591 -32.29 1.63 4.81
N ALA A 592 -31.46 2.20 5.69
CA ALA A 592 -31.90 3.22 6.64
C ALA A 592 -32.37 4.51 5.95
N LEU A 593 -31.62 5.00 4.96
CA LEU A 593 -32.03 6.14 4.13
C LEU A 593 -33.32 5.83 3.37
N TRP A 594 -33.49 4.61 2.86
CA TRP A 594 -34.73 4.20 2.20
C TRP A 594 -35.92 4.29 3.15
N GLN A 595 -35.76 3.85 4.40
CA GLN A 595 -36.82 3.94 5.41
C GLN A 595 -37.17 5.39 5.76
N GLN A 596 -36.17 6.28 5.80
CA GLN A 596 -36.38 7.69 6.11
C GLN A 596 -37.12 8.46 5.00
N TYR A 597 -36.82 8.15 3.74
CA TYR A 597 -37.36 8.88 2.58
C TYR A 597 -38.56 8.21 1.90
N ARG A 598 -39.02 7.08 2.44
CA ARG A 598 -40.26 6.41 2.04
C ARG A 598 -41.43 6.99 2.82
#